data_AF-A0A2N1FCB6-F1
#
_entry.id   AF-A0A2N1FCB6-F1
#
_cell.length_a   1.000
_cell.length_b   1.000
_cell.length_c   1.000
_cell.angle_alpha   90.00
_cell.angle_beta   90.00
_cell.angle_gamma   90.00
#
_symmetry.space_group_name_H-M   'P 1'
#
loop_
_entity.id
_entity.type
_entity.pdbx_description
1 polymer ?
#
loop_
_entity_poly.entity_id
_entity_poly.type
_entity_poly.pdbx_seq_one_letter_code
_entity_poly.pdbx_strand_id
1 'polypeptide(L)'
;MLPKKELNIYPKTPENIDALICFYFDDYELDKQGSNEMLMKKTSLSLNQIEFIARKLSEAWNPMFNNFFYGKTTISNLMRYGIDGLTKYEKDWSFGPNSKGRPKIKEFLAFVKNTEIDISFL
;
A
#
# COMPACT_ATOMS: atom_id res chain seq x y z
N MET A 1 -9.92 7.95 4.50
CA MET A 1 -8.57 8.30 4.02
C MET A 1 -8.24 7.68 2.68
N LEU A 2 -8.93 6.63 2.22
CA LEU A 2 -8.83 6.25 0.82
C LEU A 2 -9.63 7.24 -0.05
N PRO A 3 -9.23 7.47 -1.31
CA PRO A 3 -10.06 8.20 -2.25
C PRO A 3 -11.35 7.42 -2.56
N LYS A 4 -12.40 8.17 -2.87
CA LYS A 4 -13.68 7.66 -3.39
C LYS A 4 -13.44 6.79 -4.62
N LYS A 5 -14.14 5.66 -4.71
CA LYS A 5 -14.06 4.78 -5.89
C LYS A 5 -14.59 5.46 -7.14
N GLU A 6 -15.57 6.35 -6.99
CA GLU A 6 -16.21 7.06 -8.10
C GLU A 6 -15.25 8.06 -8.78
N LEU A 7 -14.17 8.46 -8.10
CA LEU A 7 -13.13 9.34 -8.66
C LEU A 7 -12.09 8.56 -9.48
N ASN A 8 -12.26 7.24 -9.64
CA ASN A 8 -11.35 6.41 -10.40
C ASN A 8 -11.56 6.59 -11.91
N ILE A 9 -10.60 7.23 -12.58
CA ILE A 9 -10.68 7.51 -14.03
C ILE A 9 -10.05 6.43 -14.92
N TYR A 10 -9.34 5.45 -14.34
CA TYR A 10 -8.64 4.39 -15.08
C TYR A 10 -9.08 2.98 -14.65
N PRO A 11 -9.31 2.04 -15.58
CA PRO A 11 -9.71 0.69 -15.22
C PRO A 11 -8.58 -0.05 -14.50
N LYS A 12 -8.94 -0.97 -13.61
CA LYS A 12 -7.98 -1.85 -12.94
C LYS A 12 -7.63 -3.04 -13.84
N THR A 13 -6.66 -2.84 -14.74
CA THR A 13 -6.10 -3.89 -15.61
C THR A 13 -4.70 -4.28 -15.14
N PRO A 14 -4.17 -5.45 -15.56
CA PRO A 14 -2.79 -5.83 -15.26
C PRO A 14 -1.78 -4.77 -15.70
N GLU A 15 -1.95 -4.19 -16.89
CA GLU A 15 -1.04 -3.18 -17.45
C GLU A 15 -1.02 -1.91 -16.60
N ASN A 16 -2.19 -1.45 -16.16
CA ASN A 16 -2.30 -0.26 -15.31
C ASN A 16 -1.74 -0.50 -13.90
N ILE A 17 -1.87 -1.72 -13.37
CA ILE A 17 -1.26 -2.12 -12.09
C ILE A 17 0.27 -2.16 -12.20
N ASP A 18 0.80 -2.72 -13.27
CA ASP A 18 2.25 -2.76 -13.49
C ASP A 18 2.82 -1.35 -13.69
N ALA A 19 2.17 -0.50 -14.49
CA ALA A 19 2.58 0.89 -14.66
C ALA A 19 2.63 1.65 -13.33
N LEU A 20 1.62 1.46 -12.48
CA LEU A 20 1.56 2.04 -11.13
C LEU A 20 2.67 1.52 -10.23
N ILE A 21 2.92 0.21 -10.23
CA ILE A 21 4.01 -0.40 -9.45
C ILE A 21 5.35 0.19 -9.88
N CYS A 22 5.62 0.25 -11.18
CA CYS A 22 6.86 0.79 -11.70
C CYS A 22 7.03 2.26 -11.32
N PHE A 23 5.99 3.07 -11.51
CA PHE A 23 6.01 4.49 -11.19
C PHE A 23 6.39 4.78 -9.73
N TYR A 24 5.87 4.01 -8.76
CA TYR A 24 6.11 4.30 -7.34
C TYR A 24 7.30 3.59 -6.72
N PHE A 25 7.82 2.51 -7.32
CA PHE A 25 8.79 1.64 -6.65
C PHE A 25 10.08 1.34 -7.43
N ASP A 26 10.23 1.79 -8.68
CA ASP A 26 11.44 1.51 -9.48
C ASP A 26 12.72 2.07 -8.87
N ASP A 27 12.62 3.20 -8.17
CA ASP A 27 13.77 3.84 -7.50
C ASP A 27 14.29 3.07 -6.27
N TYR A 28 13.57 2.03 -5.81
CA TYR A 28 13.88 1.31 -4.57
C TYR A 28 14.38 -0.12 -4.80
N GLU A 29 14.54 -0.56 -6.05
CA GLU A 29 15.02 -1.90 -6.44
C GLU A 29 14.28 -3.06 -5.75
N LEU A 30 12.98 -2.88 -5.44
CA LEU A 30 12.17 -3.88 -4.75
C LEU A 30 11.72 -5.01 -5.69
N ASP A 31 11.65 -6.23 -5.15
CA ASP A 31 11.13 -7.37 -5.90
C ASP A 31 9.63 -7.20 -6.20
N LYS A 32 9.31 -7.16 -7.49
CA LYS A 32 7.94 -6.98 -8.01
C LYS A 32 7.16 -8.30 -8.08
N GLN A 33 7.79 -9.46 -7.89
CA GLN A 33 7.20 -10.76 -8.13
C GLN A 33 5.85 -10.96 -7.41
N GLY A 34 4.84 -11.37 -8.18
CA GLY A 34 3.50 -11.65 -7.69
C GLY A 34 2.68 -10.42 -7.26
N SER A 35 3.22 -9.20 -7.37
CA SER A 35 2.54 -7.97 -6.94
C SER A 35 1.32 -7.68 -7.81
N ASN A 36 1.44 -7.82 -9.13
CA ASN A 36 0.34 -7.65 -10.06
C ASN A 36 -0.83 -8.60 -9.74
N GLU A 37 -0.55 -9.90 -9.73
CA GLU A 37 -1.56 -10.93 -9.45
C GLU A 37 -2.23 -10.72 -8.07
N MET A 38 -1.44 -10.39 -7.05
CA MET A 38 -1.95 -10.11 -5.71
C MET A 38 -2.90 -8.92 -5.70
N LEU A 39 -2.54 -7.81 -6.36
CA LEU A 39 -3.37 -6.61 -6.43
C LEU A 39 -4.60 -6.83 -7.29
N MET A 40 -4.50 -7.56 -8.41
CA MET A 40 -5.64 -7.94 -9.25
C MET A 40 -6.70 -8.71 -8.45
N LYS A 41 -6.28 -9.63 -7.57
CA LYS A 41 -7.18 -10.39 -6.66
C LYS A 41 -7.90 -9.51 -5.62
N LYS A 42 -7.48 -8.27 -5.37
CA LYS A 42 -8.19 -7.33 -4.46
C LYS A 42 -9.38 -6.68 -5.15
N THR A 43 -10.42 -7.47 -5.44
CA THR A 43 -11.63 -7.02 -6.17
C THR A 43 -12.38 -5.88 -5.50
N SER A 44 -12.22 -5.70 -4.18
CA SER A 44 -12.82 -4.60 -3.42
C SER A 44 -12.12 -3.26 -3.59
N LEU A 45 -10.95 -3.17 -4.24
CA LEU A 45 -10.21 -1.93 -4.44
C LEU A 45 -10.22 -1.52 -5.92
N SER A 46 -10.54 -0.25 -6.17
CA SER A 46 -10.34 0.41 -7.47
C SER A 46 -8.87 0.79 -7.68
N LEU A 47 -8.48 1.13 -8.91
CA LEU A 47 -7.09 1.45 -9.23
C LEU A 47 -6.60 2.68 -8.45
N ASN A 48 -7.39 3.75 -8.37
CA ASN A 48 -7.03 4.96 -7.62
C ASN A 48 -6.81 4.70 -6.12
N GLN A 49 -7.51 3.73 -5.53
CA GLN A 49 -7.29 3.34 -4.13
C GLN A 49 -5.99 2.55 -3.97
N ILE A 50 -5.68 1.67 -4.93
CA ILE A 50 -4.37 0.98 -4.98
C ILE A 50 -3.24 1.99 -5.16
N GLU A 51 -3.45 2.99 -6.02
CA GLU A 51 -2.51 4.07 -6.29
C GLU A 51 -2.23 4.89 -5.04
N PHE A 52 -3.28 5.29 -4.33
CA PHE A 52 -3.14 5.98 -3.06
C PHE A 52 -2.29 5.18 -2.06
N ILE A 53 -2.57 3.87 -1.93
CA ILE A 53 -1.83 2.98 -1.03
C ILE A 53 -0.36 2.89 -1.47
N ALA A 54 -0.09 2.69 -2.76
CA ALA A 54 1.26 2.59 -3.31
C ALA A 54 2.06 3.89 -3.09
N ARG A 55 1.47 5.04 -3.40
CA ARG A 55 2.05 6.36 -3.14
C ARG A 55 2.43 6.53 -1.67
N LYS A 56 1.51 6.22 -0.75
CA LYS A 56 1.80 6.35 0.68
C LYS A 56 2.89 5.42 1.16
N LEU A 57 2.96 4.21 0.61
CA LEU A 57 4.03 3.27 0.92
C LEU A 57 5.38 3.71 0.34
N SER A 58 5.40 4.31 -0.85
CA SER A 58 6.63 4.86 -1.44
C SER A 58 7.13 6.06 -0.62
N GLU A 59 6.25 7.00 -0.25
CA GLU A 59 6.57 8.13 0.63
C GLU A 59 7.10 7.65 2.00
N ALA A 60 6.52 6.57 2.54
CA ALA A 60 6.94 5.97 3.80
C ALA A 60 8.18 5.05 3.69
N TRP A 61 8.69 4.77 2.48
CA TRP A 61 9.75 3.79 2.28
C TRP A 61 11.01 4.15 3.07
N ASN A 62 11.65 5.27 2.72
CA ASN A 62 12.87 5.72 3.37
C ASN A 62 12.73 6.02 4.88
N PRO A 63 11.72 6.78 5.34
CA PRO A 63 11.62 7.11 6.76
C PRO A 63 11.20 5.96 7.66
N MET A 64 10.62 4.87 7.12
CA MET A 64 9.99 3.83 7.95
C MET A 64 10.29 2.40 7.51
N PHE A 65 10.02 2.05 6.26
CA PHE A 65 10.02 0.65 5.83
C PHE A 65 11.39 0.13 5.42
N ASN A 66 12.27 0.97 4.87
CA ASN A 66 13.60 0.56 4.43
C ASN A 66 14.41 -0.02 5.61
N ASN A 67 14.44 0.68 6.74
CA ASN A 67 15.11 0.21 7.96
C ASN A 67 14.42 -1.01 8.57
N PHE A 68 13.09 -1.09 8.49
CA PHE A 68 12.33 -2.23 9.02
C PHE A 68 12.59 -3.52 8.25
N PHE A 69 12.75 -3.42 6.93
CA PHE A 69 13.02 -4.56 6.05
C PHE A 69 14.52 -4.73 5.73
N TYR A 70 15.38 -3.83 6.17
CA TYR A 70 16.79 -3.76 5.77
C TYR A 70 16.97 -3.82 4.24
N GLY A 71 16.13 -3.07 3.51
CA GLY A 71 16.07 -3.08 2.05
C GLY A 71 15.58 -4.37 1.40
N LYS A 72 15.16 -5.38 2.19
CA LYS A 72 14.82 -6.72 1.70
C LYS A 72 13.34 -7.01 1.90
N THR A 73 12.53 -6.68 0.90
CA THR A 73 11.12 -7.07 0.86
C THR A 73 10.61 -7.13 -0.57
N THR A 74 9.42 -7.68 -0.76
CA THR A 74 8.70 -7.61 -2.04
C THR A 74 7.67 -6.49 -2.00
N ILE A 75 7.34 -5.92 -3.15
CA ILE A 75 6.25 -4.95 -3.28
C ILE A 75 4.94 -5.59 -2.83
N SER A 76 4.71 -6.88 -3.13
CA SER A 76 3.53 -7.61 -2.67
C SER A 76 3.44 -7.72 -1.14
N ASN A 77 4.57 -7.78 -0.44
CA ASN A 77 4.58 -7.73 1.02
C ASN A 77 4.36 -6.30 1.52
N LEU A 78 5.05 -5.31 0.95
CA LEU A 78 4.88 -3.89 1.32
C LEU A 78 3.42 -3.42 1.14
N MET A 79 2.80 -3.76 0.01
CA MET A 79 1.39 -3.47 -0.27
C MET A 79 0.44 -4.13 0.74
N ARG A 80 0.79 -5.30 1.31
CA ARG A 80 -0.03 -5.91 2.38
C ARG A 80 -0.08 -5.06 3.65
N TYR A 81 1.00 -4.38 4.02
CA TYR A 81 1.00 -3.44 5.16
C TYR A 81 0.03 -2.29 4.92
N GLY A 82 0.08 -1.70 3.72
CA GLY A 82 -0.80 -0.59 3.37
C GLY A 82 -2.27 -0.99 3.27
N ILE A 83 -2.55 -2.14 2.66
CA ILE A 83 -3.92 -2.69 2.55
C ILE A 83 -4.47 -3.01 3.93
N ASP A 84 -3.74 -3.76 4.77
CA ASP A 84 -4.21 -4.11 6.11
C ASP A 84 -4.48 -2.86 6.94
N GLY A 85 -3.56 -1.90 6.93
CA GLY A 85 -3.72 -0.65 7.67
C GLY A 85 -4.94 0.16 7.22
N LEU A 86 -5.06 0.40 5.91
CA LEU A 86 -6.01 1.38 5.38
C LEU A 86 -7.39 0.80 5.06
N THR A 87 -7.55 -0.53 4.97
CA THR A 87 -8.81 -1.14 4.49
C THR A 87 -9.44 -2.15 5.47
N LYS A 88 -8.76 -2.54 6.55
CA LYS A 88 -9.24 -3.59 7.45
C LYS A 88 -9.22 -3.16 8.91
N TYR A 89 -10.07 -3.82 9.71
CA TYR A 89 -9.94 -3.78 11.16
C TYR A 89 -8.72 -4.56 11.62
N GLU A 90 -8.15 -4.15 12.75
CA GLU A 90 -6.93 -4.76 13.30
C GLU A 90 -7.07 -6.28 13.51
N LYS A 91 -8.25 -6.77 13.90
CA LYS A 91 -8.51 -8.22 14.05
C LYS A 91 -8.39 -9.02 12.73
N ASP A 92 -8.53 -8.35 11.59
CA ASP A 92 -8.56 -8.95 10.23
C ASP A 92 -7.24 -8.74 9.47
N TRP A 93 -6.23 -8.16 10.13
CA TRP A 93 -4.89 -8.03 9.56
C TRP A 93 -4.26 -9.39 9.29
N SER A 94 -3.55 -9.50 8.16
CA SER A 94 -2.88 -10.72 7.72
C SER A 94 -1.67 -11.09 8.59
N PHE A 95 -1.25 -10.22 9.51
CA PHE A 95 -0.17 -10.45 10.47
C PHE A 95 -0.74 -10.93 11.81
N GLY A 96 -0.25 -12.08 12.29
CA GLY A 96 -0.67 -12.65 13.58
C GLY A 96 -0.40 -11.72 14.77
N PRO A 97 -1.11 -11.87 15.91
CA PRO A 97 -1.07 -10.92 17.03
C PRO A 97 0.33 -10.55 17.55
N ASN A 98 1.27 -11.50 17.53
CA ASN A 98 2.64 -11.32 18.02
C ASN A 98 3.63 -10.90 16.91
N SER A 99 3.15 -10.61 15.69
CA SER A 99 4.00 -10.21 14.58
C SER A 99 4.52 -8.79 14.77
N LYS A 100 5.82 -8.59 14.50
CA LYS A 100 6.44 -7.26 14.39
C LYS A 100 5.80 -6.39 13.28
N GLY A 101 5.03 -7.00 12.38
CA GLY A 101 4.32 -6.27 11.33
C GLY A 101 3.16 -5.42 11.86
N ARG A 102 2.46 -5.83 12.93
CA ARG A 102 1.29 -5.10 13.44
C ARG A 102 1.65 -3.72 13.99
N PRO A 103 2.70 -3.55 14.84
CA PRO A 103 3.16 -2.22 15.23
C PRO A 103 3.52 -1.35 14.04
N LYS A 104 4.18 -1.92 13.03
CA LYS A 104 4.57 -1.19 11.82
C LYS A 104 3.37 -0.73 10.98
N ILE A 105 2.29 -1.51 10.91
CA ILE A 105 1.02 -1.07 10.31
C ILE A 105 0.44 0.13 11.06
N LYS A 106 0.50 0.14 12.40
CA LYS A 106 0.04 1.28 13.22
C LYS A 106 0.88 2.54 12.98
N GLU A 107 2.20 2.38 12.91
CA GLU A 107 3.12 3.48 12.55
C GLU A 107 2.79 4.04 11.16
N PHE A 108 2.57 3.17 10.18
CA PHE A 108 2.16 3.58 8.83
C PHE A 108 0.83 4.35 8.84
N LEU A 109 -0.16 3.89 9.60
CA LEU A 109 -1.43 4.61 9.74
C LEU A 109 -1.25 6.01 10.33
N ALA A 110 -0.39 6.17 11.33
CA ALA A 110 -0.06 7.47 11.89
C ALA A 110 0.65 8.38 10.87
N PHE A 111 1.58 7.82 10.08
CA PHE A 111 2.25 8.53 8.99
C PHE A 111 1.25 9.06 7.95
N VAL A 112 0.31 8.22 7.51
CA VAL A 112 -0.72 8.64 6.54
C VAL A 112 -1.58 9.77 7.12
N LYS A 113 -2.01 9.66 8.38
CA LYS A 113 -2.81 10.70 9.06
C LYS A 113 -2.08 12.05 9.19
N ASN A 114 -0.78 12.03 9.37
CA ASN A 114 0.00 13.25 9.57
C ASN A 114 0.44 13.92 8.26
N THR A 115 0.53 13.16 7.16
CA THR A 115 1.03 13.66 5.87
C THR A 115 -0.07 14.05 4.90
N GLU A 116 -1.30 13.61 5.16
CA GLU A 116 -2.40 13.82 4.24
C GLU A 116 -3.29 14.97 4.74
N ILE A 117 -3.33 16.05 3.96
CA ILE A 117 -4.22 17.19 4.20
C ILE A 117 -5.62 16.76 3.74
N ASP A 118 -6.65 17.06 4.54
CA ASP A 118 -8.02 16.61 4.31
C ASP A 118 -8.67 17.35 3.12
N ILE A 119 -8.35 16.95 1.88
CA ILE A 119 -8.89 17.55 0.65
C ILE A 119 -10.10 16.74 0.15
N SER A 120 -10.89 16.15 1.06
CA SER A 120 -12.07 15.29 0.82
C SER A 120 -11.78 13.79 0.85
N PHE A 121 -11.68 13.21 2.05
CA PHE A 121 -11.67 11.75 2.26
C PHE A 121 -13.07 11.20 2.54
N LEU A 122 -13.58 10.35 1.66
CA LEU A 122 -14.70 9.43 1.93
C LEU A 122 -14.45 8.12 1.18
#